data_AF-A0AAU2GHI7-F1
#
_entry.id   AF-A0AAU2GHI7-F1
#
_cell.length_a   1.000
_cell.length_b   1.000
_cell.length_c   1.000
_cell.angle_alpha   90.00
_cell.angle_beta   90.00
_cell.angle_gamma   90.00
#
_symmetry.space_group_name_H-M   'P 1'
#
loop_
_entity.id
_entity.type
_entity.pdbx_description
1 polymer ?
#
loop_
_entity_poly.entity_id
_entity_poly.type
_entity_poly.pdbx_seq_one_letter_code
_entity_poly.pdbx_strand_id
1 'polypeptide(L)'
;MSMKPLEFDRSYGELDQVMSAYAGLAADDTPDRPGQALTSYLRHTWHTRPWALSVAEQQLRTYAENPPGRLRRRLGEFYPVPDIGLPEAEIRQWLLLLADHIRRSVEEGRVPPPVALPETHWEWHARFPELGQFLGGWFSQDMPDEFDDHDAAVRDYADSADPAVVARLVGEVHELLALGLEEVDYAVGIAELGMEVDPPAPYTPSAWLTVVARGLAGPRAEYV
;
A
#
# COMPACT_ATOMS: atom_id res chain seq x y z
N MET A 1 -6.60 28.30 -3.50
CA MET A 1 -5.14 28.13 -3.42
C MET A 1 -4.92 26.69 -3.00
N SER A 2 -3.96 25.96 -3.58
CA SER A 2 -3.69 24.60 -3.10
C SER A 2 -3.33 24.65 -1.61
N MET A 3 -3.94 23.77 -0.82
CA MET A 3 -3.65 23.65 0.61
C MET A 3 -2.16 23.37 0.82
N LYS A 4 -1.54 23.92 1.87
CA LYS A 4 -0.14 23.61 2.17
C LYS A 4 0.00 22.16 2.62
N PRO A 5 1.12 21.46 2.35
CA PRO A 5 1.30 20.06 2.73
C PRO A 5 0.97 19.76 4.20
N LEU A 6 1.50 20.56 5.15
CA LEU A 6 1.21 20.36 6.58
C LEU A 6 -0.28 20.55 6.94
N GLU A 7 -0.98 21.43 6.24
CA GLU A 7 -2.42 21.64 6.45
C GLU A 7 -3.23 20.46 5.88
N PHE A 8 -2.76 19.90 4.75
CA PHE A 8 -3.32 18.71 4.14
C PHE A 8 -3.14 17.50 5.06
N ASP A 9 -1.93 17.21 5.54
CA ASP A 9 -1.65 16.05 6.39
C ASP A 9 -2.51 16.05 7.67
N ARG A 10 -2.65 17.23 8.30
CA ARG A 10 -3.49 17.39 9.49
C ARG A 10 -4.97 17.17 9.23
N SER A 11 -5.43 17.58 8.05
CA SER A 11 -6.85 17.53 7.69
C SER A 11 -7.24 16.18 7.10
N TYR A 12 -6.35 15.56 6.32
CA TYR A 12 -6.65 14.48 5.40
C TYR A 12 -5.57 13.39 5.33
N GLY A 13 -4.47 13.46 6.08
CA GLY A 13 -3.36 12.50 5.93
C GLY A 13 -3.76 11.04 6.14
N GLU A 14 -4.54 10.72 7.19
CA GLU A 14 -5.04 9.35 7.39
C GLU A 14 -6.34 9.09 6.64
N LEU A 15 -7.16 10.12 6.40
CA LEU A 15 -8.28 10.01 5.46
C LEU A 15 -7.80 9.50 4.11
N ASP A 16 -6.68 10.02 3.61
CA ASP A 16 -6.07 9.63 2.34
C ASP A 16 -5.66 8.16 2.33
N GLN A 17 -5.09 7.67 3.43
CA GLN A 17 -4.74 6.26 3.59
C GLN A 17 -5.98 5.35 3.59
N VAL A 18 -7.04 5.74 4.31
CA VAL A 18 -8.31 4.98 4.30
C VAL A 18 -8.90 4.99 2.90
N MET A 19 -8.98 6.14 2.24
CA MET A 19 -9.57 6.26 0.90
C MET A 19 -8.75 5.51 -0.15
N SER A 20 -7.43 5.53 -0.05
CA SER A 20 -6.53 4.75 -0.91
C SER A 20 -6.77 3.23 -0.79
N ALA A 21 -7.17 2.75 0.39
CA ALA A 21 -7.55 1.34 0.58
C ALA A 21 -8.82 0.95 -0.21
N TYR A 22 -9.66 1.92 -0.58
CA TYR A 22 -10.84 1.71 -1.43
C TYR A 22 -10.59 1.92 -2.92
N ALA A 23 -9.38 2.30 -3.34
CA ALA A 23 -9.09 2.54 -4.75
C ALA A 23 -9.36 1.26 -5.58
N GLY A 24 -10.29 1.35 -6.54
CA GLY A 24 -10.70 0.21 -7.37
C GLY A 24 -11.67 -0.77 -6.69
N LEU A 25 -12.14 -0.49 -5.48
CA LEU A 25 -13.07 -1.33 -4.72
C LEU A 25 -14.40 -0.60 -4.47
N ALA A 26 -15.49 -1.37 -4.40
CA ALA A 26 -16.79 -0.85 -4.02
C ALA A 26 -16.88 -0.65 -2.50
N ALA A 27 -17.70 0.31 -2.07
CA ALA A 27 -18.03 0.49 -0.65
C ALA A 27 -19.02 -0.58 -0.18
N ASP A 28 -18.51 -1.75 0.21
CA ASP A 28 -19.29 -2.91 0.65
C ASP A 28 -19.50 -2.98 2.18
N ASP A 29 -19.16 -1.91 2.90
CA ASP A 29 -19.32 -1.78 4.34
C ASP A 29 -20.80 -1.80 4.77
N THR A 30 -21.06 -2.47 5.88
CA THR A 30 -22.40 -2.52 6.50
C THR A 30 -22.31 -2.10 7.96
N PRO A 31 -23.42 -1.71 8.64
CA PRO A 31 -23.40 -1.38 10.07
C PRO A 31 -22.79 -2.46 10.99
N ASP A 32 -22.89 -3.73 10.58
CA ASP A 32 -22.48 -4.88 11.38
C ASP A 32 -21.03 -5.30 11.11
N ARG A 33 -20.57 -5.21 9.85
CA ARG A 33 -19.23 -5.64 9.44
C ARG A 33 -18.54 -4.62 8.52
N PRO A 34 -17.22 -4.38 8.71
CA PRO A 34 -16.43 -3.65 7.73
C PRO A 34 -16.33 -4.46 6.44
N GLY A 35 -16.18 -3.73 5.34
CA GLY A 35 -15.88 -4.25 4.00
C GLY A 35 -14.45 -4.75 3.87
N GLN A 36 -14.09 -5.25 2.70
CA GLN A 36 -12.74 -5.79 2.44
C GLN A 36 -11.67 -4.69 2.58
N ALA A 37 -11.89 -3.53 1.96
CA ALA A 37 -10.95 -2.40 2.00
C ALA A 37 -10.65 -1.93 3.43
N LEU A 38 -11.69 -1.65 4.23
CA LEU A 38 -11.49 -1.24 5.61
C LEU A 38 -10.88 -2.36 6.46
N THR A 39 -11.20 -3.63 6.20
CA THR A 39 -10.58 -4.76 6.90
C THR A 39 -9.08 -4.81 6.65
N SER A 40 -8.62 -4.67 5.39
CA SER A 40 -7.20 -4.58 5.04
C SER A 40 -6.53 -3.36 5.71
N TYR A 41 -7.17 -2.18 5.66
CA TYR A 41 -6.66 -0.97 6.32
C TYR A 41 -6.48 -1.18 7.83
N LEU A 42 -7.50 -1.72 8.51
CA LEU A 42 -7.46 -1.99 9.94
C LEU A 42 -6.36 -3.00 10.27
N ARG A 43 -6.28 -4.12 9.53
CA ARG A 43 -5.29 -5.18 9.74
C ARG A 43 -3.87 -4.62 9.66
N HIS A 44 -3.56 -3.90 8.58
CA HIS A 44 -2.24 -3.31 8.41
C HIS A 44 -1.94 -2.25 9.48
N THR A 45 -2.84 -1.29 9.66
CA THR A 45 -2.62 -0.12 10.52
C THR A 45 -2.48 -0.49 12.00
N TRP A 46 -3.20 -1.51 12.48
CA TRP A 46 -3.04 -2.00 13.85
C TRP A 46 -1.61 -2.47 14.16
N HIS A 47 -0.95 -3.09 13.19
CA HIS A 47 0.38 -3.67 13.37
C HIS A 47 1.51 -2.67 13.13
N THR A 48 1.31 -1.68 12.25
CA THR A 48 2.37 -0.74 11.87
C THR A 48 2.24 0.62 12.55
N ARG A 49 1.00 1.12 12.74
CA ARG A 49 0.72 2.51 13.13
C ARG A 49 -0.56 2.61 14.00
N PRO A 50 -0.70 1.90 15.14
CA PRO A 50 -1.98 1.79 15.84
C PRO A 50 -2.58 3.13 16.30
N TRP A 51 -1.76 4.15 16.57
CA TRP A 51 -2.23 5.51 16.90
C TRP A 51 -2.95 6.20 15.74
N ALA A 52 -2.69 5.81 14.50
CA ALA A 52 -3.28 6.39 13.30
C ALA A 52 -4.76 6.09 13.17
N LEU A 53 -5.25 4.99 13.78
CA LEU A 53 -6.67 4.63 13.75
C LEU A 53 -7.54 5.73 14.38
N SER A 54 -7.13 6.28 15.52
CA SER A 54 -7.86 7.38 16.16
C SER A 54 -7.82 8.67 15.31
N VAL A 55 -6.74 8.89 14.57
CA VAL A 55 -6.62 10.04 13.65
C VAL A 55 -7.52 9.84 12.43
N ALA A 56 -7.54 8.65 11.85
CA ALA A 56 -8.41 8.28 10.73
C ALA A 56 -9.89 8.47 11.09
N GLU A 57 -10.30 7.97 12.26
CA GLU A 57 -11.64 8.12 12.80
C GLU A 57 -12.05 9.60 12.89
N GLN A 58 -11.18 10.43 13.48
CA GLN A 58 -11.43 11.86 13.63
C GLN A 58 -11.51 12.58 12.28
N GLN A 59 -10.60 12.29 11.36
CA GLN A 59 -10.55 12.93 10.04
C GLN A 59 -11.78 12.54 9.19
N LEU A 60 -12.20 11.27 9.22
CA LEU A 60 -13.42 10.79 8.58
C LEU A 60 -14.66 11.55 9.08
N ARG A 61 -14.85 11.66 10.40
CA ARG A 61 -15.98 12.42 10.96
C ARG A 61 -15.92 13.89 10.61
N THR A 62 -14.76 14.52 10.78
CA THR A 62 -14.57 15.95 10.52
C THR A 62 -14.92 16.29 9.07
N TYR A 63 -14.47 15.44 8.13
CA TYR A 63 -14.74 15.60 6.72
C TYR A 63 -16.21 15.32 6.36
N ALA A 64 -16.83 14.29 6.95
CA ALA A 64 -18.25 13.98 6.78
C ALA A 64 -19.19 15.09 7.31
N GLU A 65 -18.80 15.75 8.40
CA GLU A 65 -19.55 16.86 9.02
C GLU A 65 -19.35 18.19 8.29
N ASN A 66 -18.20 18.39 7.65
CA ASN A 66 -17.84 19.63 6.97
C ASN A 66 -17.52 19.38 5.48
N PRO A 67 -18.45 18.81 4.69
CA PRO A 67 -18.20 18.58 3.28
C PRO A 67 -17.98 19.92 2.58
N PRO A 68 -16.96 20.05 1.71
CA PRO A 68 -16.67 21.35 1.14
C PRO A 68 -17.81 21.81 0.24
N GLY A 69 -18.22 23.05 0.49
CA GLY A 69 -19.13 23.77 -0.38
C GLY A 69 -18.59 23.86 -1.82
N ARG A 70 -19.50 24.11 -2.76
CA ARG A 70 -19.22 24.20 -4.21
C ARG A 70 -18.06 25.14 -4.60
N LEU A 71 -17.74 26.12 -3.76
CA LEU A 71 -16.60 27.02 -3.98
C LEU A 71 -15.26 26.32 -3.71
N ARG A 72 -15.11 25.62 -2.58
CA ARG A 72 -13.87 24.88 -2.24
C ARG A 72 -13.59 23.75 -3.23
N ARG A 73 -14.65 23.07 -3.70
CA ARG A 73 -14.52 22.08 -4.79
C ARG A 73 -13.94 22.70 -6.06
N ARG A 74 -14.41 23.88 -6.47
CA ARG A 74 -13.89 24.61 -7.64
C ARG A 74 -12.47 25.13 -7.45
N LEU A 75 -12.04 25.34 -6.22
CA LEU A 75 -10.69 25.82 -5.87
C LEU A 75 -9.67 24.68 -5.68
N GLY A 76 -10.10 23.41 -5.80
CA GLY A 76 -9.24 22.24 -5.55
C GLY A 76 -8.90 22.04 -4.07
N GLU A 77 -9.62 22.69 -3.16
CA GLU A 77 -9.42 22.62 -1.71
C GLU A 77 -10.27 21.50 -1.08
N PHE A 78 -10.34 20.35 -1.75
CA PHE A 78 -11.16 19.20 -1.38
C PHE A 78 -10.36 17.92 -1.57
N TYR A 79 -10.48 17.01 -0.62
CA TYR A 79 -10.04 15.64 -0.78
C TYR A 79 -10.97 14.90 -1.76
N PRO A 80 -10.50 14.35 -2.89
CA PRO A 80 -11.33 13.59 -3.81
C PRO A 80 -11.57 12.16 -3.27
N VAL A 81 -12.83 11.82 -2.98
CA VAL A 81 -13.20 10.42 -2.68
C VAL A 81 -13.07 9.60 -3.97
N PRO A 82 -12.43 8.41 -3.94
CA PRO A 82 -12.33 7.54 -5.11
C PRO A 82 -13.71 7.08 -5.59
N ASP A 83 -13.78 6.57 -6.81
CA ASP A 83 -15.02 5.94 -7.30
C ASP A 83 -15.23 4.60 -6.60
N ILE A 84 -16.18 4.61 -5.65
CA ILE A 84 -16.56 3.48 -4.79
C ILE A 84 -17.95 2.94 -5.13
N GLY A 85 -18.54 3.38 -6.25
CA GLY A 85 -19.87 2.95 -6.69
C GLY A 85 -21.04 3.52 -5.87
N LEU A 86 -20.82 4.48 -4.98
CA LEU A 86 -21.88 5.14 -4.21
C LEU A 86 -22.31 6.48 -4.82
N PRO A 87 -23.62 6.81 -4.78
CA PRO A 87 -24.09 8.16 -5.09
C PRO A 87 -23.52 9.21 -4.13
N GLU A 88 -23.29 10.45 -4.60
CA GLU A 88 -22.75 11.55 -3.78
C GLU A 88 -23.55 11.78 -2.48
N ALA A 89 -24.88 11.57 -2.53
CA ALA A 89 -25.77 11.72 -1.37
C ALA A 89 -25.49 10.72 -0.24
N GLU A 90 -24.90 9.58 -0.53
CA GLU A 90 -24.65 8.48 0.42
C GLU A 90 -23.23 8.54 1.02
N ILE A 91 -22.29 9.22 0.36
CA ILE A 91 -20.88 9.33 0.78
C ILE A 91 -20.77 9.79 2.24
N ARG A 92 -21.56 10.80 2.65
CA ARG A 92 -21.53 11.29 4.03
C ARG A 92 -21.86 10.19 5.05
N GLN A 93 -22.90 9.39 4.78
CA GLN A 93 -23.32 8.34 5.70
C GLN A 93 -22.29 7.21 5.73
N TRP A 94 -21.73 6.86 4.57
CA TRP A 94 -20.66 5.88 4.47
C TRP A 94 -19.40 6.29 5.25
N LEU A 95 -18.95 7.55 5.14
CA LEU A 95 -17.79 8.03 5.91
C LEU A 95 -18.01 7.94 7.43
N LEU A 96 -19.21 8.24 7.92
CA LEU A 96 -19.56 8.08 9.33
C LEU A 96 -19.60 6.61 9.74
N LEU A 97 -20.05 5.72 8.85
CA LEU A 97 -20.04 4.27 9.06
C LEU A 97 -18.59 3.76 9.22
N LEU A 98 -17.67 4.19 8.34
CA LEU A 98 -16.24 3.85 8.47
C LEU A 98 -15.67 4.31 9.82
N ALA A 99 -15.96 5.56 10.21
CA ALA A 99 -15.51 6.09 11.49
C ALA A 99 -16.07 5.28 12.68
N ASP A 100 -17.32 4.82 12.61
CA ASP A 100 -17.90 3.96 13.64
C ASP A 100 -17.24 2.58 13.72
N HIS A 101 -16.87 1.98 12.60
CA HIS A 101 -16.11 0.73 12.57
C HIS A 101 -14.71 0.89 13.17
N ILE A 102 -13.99 1.95 12.80
CA ILE A 102 -12.65 2.23 13.34
C ILE A 102 -12.73 2.48 14.84
N ARG A 103 -13.68 3.31 15.30
CA ARG A 103 -13.91 3.55 16.73
C ARG A 103 -14.19 2.25 17.49
N ARG A 104 -15.10 1.41 16.99
CA ARG A 104 -15.42 0.11 17.62
C ARG A 104 -14.20 -0.80 17.66
N SER A 105 -13.41 -0.84 16.59
CA SER A 105 -12.16 -1.61 16.53
C SER A 105 -11.19 -1.17 17.63
N VAL A 106 -10.97 0.14 17.80
CA VAL A 106 -10.08 0.72 18.82
C VAL A 106 -10.62 0.51 20.24
N GLU A 107 -11.87 0.86 20.51
CA GLU A 107 -12.47 0.78 21.85
C GLU A 107 -12.55 -0.66 22.37
N GLU A 108 -12.80 -1.62 21.48
CA GLU A 108 -12.96 -3.03 21.86
C GLU A 108 -11.71 -3.88 21.62
N GLY A 109 -10.64 -3.29 21.07
CA GLY A 109 -9.42 -4.01 20.69
C GLY A 109 -9.65 -5.08 19.60
N ARG A 110 -10.64 -4.89 18.73
CA ARG A 110 -10.93 -5.83 17.63
C ARG A 110 -9.97 -5.60 16.47
N VAL A 111 -8.88 -6.34 16.47
CA VAL A 111 -7.94 -6.42 15.34
C VAL A 111 -8.45 -7.48 14.35
N PRO A 112 -8.58 -7.17 13.05
CA PRO A 112 -8.82 -8.20 12.05
C PRO A 112 -7.74 -9.31 12.14
N PRO A 113 -8.10 -10.60 11.97
CA PRO A 113 -7.13 -11.67 12.05
C PRO A 113 -6.04 -11.49 10.98
N PRO A 114 -4.79 -11.92 11.26
CA PRO A 114 -3.75 -11.92 10.26
C PRO A 114 -4.15 -12.88 9.13
N VAL A 115 -3.82 -12.49 7.91
CA VAL A 115 -3.96 -13.31 6.71
C VAL A 115 -2.58 -13.68 6.21
N ALA A 116 -2.45 -14.89 5.66
CA ALA A 116 -1.17 -15.32 5.08
C ALA A 116 -0.81 -14.47 3.85
N LEU A 117 -1.80 -14.16 3.01
CA LEU A 117 -1.66 -13.32 1.82
C LEU A 117 -2.43 -12.00 2.00
N PRO A 118 -1.82 -10.84 1.67
CA PRO A 118 -2.57 -9.59 1.52
C PRO A 118 -3.76 -9.78 0.56
N GLU A 119 -4.91 -9.20 0.89
CA GLU A 119 -6.17 -9.48 0.18
C GLU A 119 -6.53 -8.41 -0.86
N THR A 120 -5.90 -7.23 -0.77
CA THR A 120 -6.18 -6.09 -1.66
C THR A 120 -4.89 -5.54 -2.23
N HIS A 121 -4.98 -4.92 -3.41
CA HIS A 121 -3.86 -4.21 -4.03
C HIS A 121 -3.22 -3.19 -3.05
N TRP A 122 -4.05 -2.41 -2.35
CA TRP A 122 -3.56 -1.48 -1.33
C TRP A 122 -2.78 -2.20 -0.21
N GLU A 123 -3.25 -3.34 0.27
CA GLU A 123 -2.58 -4.07 1.36
C GLU A 123 -1.22 -4.62 0.93
N TRP A 124 -1.08 -5.07 -0.31
CA TRP A 124 0.21 -5.45 -0.89
C TRP A 124 1.20 -4.29 -0.85
N HIS A 125 0.81 -3.13 -1.38
CA HIS A 125 1.68 -1.95 -1.47
C HIS A 125 1.90 -1.24 -0.13
N ALA A 126 0.96 -1.33 0.80
CA ALA A 126 1.15 -0.83 2.16
C ALA A 126 2.13 -1.70 2.96
N ARG A 127 2.12 -3.02 2.72
CA ARG A 127 2.98 -3.97 3.42
C ARG A 127 4.39 -4.05 2.84
N PHE A 128 4.53 -3.97 1.52
CA PHE A 128 5.80 -4.11 0.80
C PHE A 128 6.07 -2.93 -0.14
N PRO A 129 6.15 -1.68 0.38
CA PRO A 129 6.29 -0.49 -0.46
C PRO A 129 7.60 -0.46 -1.26
N GLU A 130 8.73 -0.80 -0.65
CA GLU A 130 10.03 -0.74 -1.34
C GLU A 130 10.16 -1.87 -2.37
N LEU A 131 9.60 -3.06 -2.08
CA LEU A 131 9.51 -4.16 -3.04
C LEU A 131 8.60 -3.82 -4.21
N GLY A 132 7.46 -3.15 -3.95
CA GLY A 132 6.58 -2.65 -5.01
C GLY A 132 7.26 -1.64 -5.92
N GLN A 133 8.00 -0.68 -5.35
CA GLN A 133 8.78 0.28 -6.14
C GLN A 133 9.88 -0.40 -6.97
N PHE A 134 10.60 -1.36 -6.38
CA PHE A 134 11.66 -2.10 -7.06
C PHE A 134 11.10 -2.92 -8.24
N LEU A 135 10.06 -3.71 -8.01
CA LEU A 135 9.47 -4.58 -9.03
C LEU A 135 8.79 -3.77 -10.14
N GLY A 136 7.93 -2.81 -9.79
CA GLY A 136 7.26 -1.96 -10.78
C GLY A 136 8.18 -0.99 -11.51
N GLY A 137 9.29 -0.59 -10.90
CA GLY A 137 10.23 0.36 -11.49
C GLY A 137 11.27 -0.28 -12.41
N TRP A 138 11.82 -1.44 -12.05
CA TRP A 138 12.92 -2.08 -12.80
C TRP A 138 12.52 -3.33 -13.57
N PHE A 139 11.34 -3.91 -13.28
CA PHE A 139 10.88 -5.16 -13.90
C PHE A 139 9.51 -5.00 -14.56
N SER A 140 9.25 -3.84 -15.14
CA SER A 140 8.12 -3.60 -16.03
C SER A 140 8.32 -4.29 -17.39
N GLN A 141 7.30 -4.25 -18.25
CA GLN A 141 7.37 -4.76 -19.62
C GLN A 141 8.51 -4.15 -20.46
N ASP A 142 9.00 -2.96 -20.09
CA ASP A 142 10.05 -2.24 -20.81
C ASP A 142 11.47 -2.66 -20.36
N MET A 143 11.61 -3.47 -19.30
CA MET A 143 12.90 -3.94 -18.78
C MET A 143 13.84 -4.52 -19.87
N PRO A 144 13.38 -5.38 -20.80
CA PRO A 144 14.24 -5.95 -21.84
C PRO A 144 14.79 -4.92 -22.84
N ASP A 145 14.16 -3.75 -22.96
CA ASP A 145 14.63 -2.66 -23.81
C ASP A 145 15.62 -1.74 -23.06
N GLU A 146 15.54 -1.70 -21.73
CA GLU A 146 16.37 -0.85 -20.86
C GLU A 146 17.62 -1.56 -20.33
N PHE A 147 17.55 -2.87 -20.11
CA PHE A 147 18.60 -3.67 -19.49
C PHE A 147 18.91 -4.94 -20.29
N ASP A 148 20.18 -5.34 -20.30
CA ASP A 148 20.62 -6.57 -20.96
C ASP A 148 19.99 -7.84 -20.33
N ASP A 149 19.85 -7.84 -18.99
CA ASP A 149 19.26 -8.92 -18.21
C ASP A 149 18.77 -8.44 -16.83
N HIS A 150 18.16 -9.36 -16.08
CA HIS A 150 17.68 -9.10 -14.71
C HIS A 150 18.81 -8.69 -13.76
N ASP A 151 20.02 -9.25 -13.91
CA ASP A 151 21.15 -8.94 -13.04
C ASP A 151 21.69 -7.52 -13.32
N ALA A 152 21.58 -7.02 -14.55
CA ALA A 152 21.85 -5.63 -14.91
C ALA A 152 20.82 -4.69 -14.25
N ALA A 153 19.53 -5.01 -14.31
CA ALA A 153 18.48 -4.23 -13.65
C ALA A 153 18.67 -4.17 -12.12
N VAL A 154 18.96 -5.31 -11.47
CA VAL A 154 19.26 -5.36 -10.02
C VAL A 154 20.46 -4.48 -9.67
N ARG A 155 21.53 -4.52 -10.48
CA ARG A 155 22.73 -3.69 -10.25
C ARG A 155 22.46 -2.21 -10.43
N ASP A 156 21.72 -1.83 -11.47
CA ASP A 156 21.36 -0.43 -11.70
C ASP A 156 20.54 0.15 -10.54
N TYR A 157 19.55 -0.61 -10.04
CA TYR A 157 18.84 -0.25 -8.82
C TYR A 157 19.80 -0.12 -7.63
N ALA A 158 20.68 -1.11 -7.43
CA ALA A 158 21.62 -1.12 -6.32
C ALA A 158 22.62 0.05 -6.38
N ASP A 159 23.00 0.53 -7.56
CA ASP A 159 23.94 1.63 -7.73
C ASP A 159 23.28 3.01 -7.57
N SER A 160 21.98 3.11 -7.87
CA SER A 160 21.21 4.37 -7.81
C SER A 160 20.48 4.59 -6.47
N ALA A 161 20.05 3.52 -5.79
CA ALA A 161 19.26 3.62 -4.56
C ALA A 161 20.10 3.94 -3.31
N ASP A 162 19.51 4.67 -2.36
CA ASP A 162 20.08 4.90 -1.03
C ASP A 162 20.26 3.56 -0.28
N PRO A 163 21.41 3.31 0.39
CA PRO A 163 21.64 2.06 1.10
C PRO A 163 20.56 1.69 2.14
N ALA A 164 19.94 2.68 2.79
CA ALA A 164 18.87 2.42 3.74
C ALA A 164 17.59 1.94 3.05
N VAL A 165 17.31 2.42 1.84
CA VAL A 165 16.19 1.94 1.01
C VAL A 165 16.46 0.50 0.57
N VAL A 166 17.69 0.19 0.13
CA VAL A 166 18.08 -1.19 -0.21
C VAL A 166 17.93 -2.12 1.00
N ALA A 167 18.33 -1.69 2.20
CA ALA A 167 18.17 -2.49 3.41
C ALA A 167 16.70 -2.77 3.76
N ARG A 168 15.80 -1.81 3.54
CA ARG A 168 14.36 -2.01 3.72
C ARG A 168 13.79 -2.98 2.69
N LEU A 169 14.12 -2.81 1.41
CA LEU A 169 13.76 -3.75 0.34
C LEU A 169 14.17 -5.19 0.69
N VAL A 170 15.41 -5.40 1.12
CA VAL A 170 15.89 -6.72 1.55
C VAL A 170 15.06 -7.26 2.73
N GLY A 171 14.69 -6.39 3.67
CA GLY A 171 13.79 -6.75 4.78
C GLY A 171 12.41 -7.20 4.30
N GLU A 172 11.81 -6.45 3.37
CA GLU A 172 10.50 -6.76 2.77
C GLU A 172 10.53 -8.06 1.96
N VAL A 173 11.60 -8.33 1.22
CA VAL A 173 11.77 -9.61 0.52
C VAL A 173 11.83 -10.77 1.51
N HIS A 174 12.58 -10.63 2.60
CA HIS A 174 12.62 -11.66 3.64
C HIS A 174 11.27 -11.82 4.36
N GLU A 175 10.52 -10.74 4.57
CA GLU A 175 9.17 -10.82 5.12
C GLU A 175 8.22 -11.59 4.19
N LEU A 176 8.23 -11.30 2.88
CA LEU A 176 7.44 -12.02 1.88
C LEU A 176 7.83 -13.51 1.83
N LEU A 177 9.13 -13.83 1.84
CA LEU A 177 9.62 -15.22 1.87
C LEU A 177 9.23 -15.94 3.16
N ALA A 178 9.13 -15.24 4.29
CA ALA A 178 8.73 -15.83 5.58
C ALA A 178 7.25 -16.25 5.62
N LEU A 179 6.41 -15.80 4.68
CA LEU A 179 5.02 -16.24 4.56
C LEU A 179 4.90 -17.71 4.13
N GLY A 180 5.96 -18.30 3.57
CA GLY A 180 5.98 -19.72 3.20
C GLY A 180 4.90 -20.09 2.18
N LEU A 181 4.72 -19.24 1.18
CA LEU A 181 3.68 -19.38 0.15
C LEU A 181 4.05 -20.48 -0.86
N GLU A 182 3.07 -20.94 -1.62
CA GLU A 182 3.32 -21.76 -2.80
C GLU A 182 3.90 -20.89 -3.94
N GLU A 183 4.66 -21.47 -4.87
CA GLU A 183 5.30 -20.71 -5.96
C GLU A 183 4.30 -19.94 -6.84
N VAL A 184 3.09 -20.48 -7.01
CA VAL A 184 2.01 -19.80 -7.73
C VAL A 184 1.56 -18.52 -7.01
N ASP A 185 1.52 -18.55 -5.68
CA ASP A 185 1.11 -17.40 -4.87
C ASP A 185 2.23 -16.35 -4.81
N TYR A 186 3.50 -16.78 -4.85
CA TYR A 186 4.62 -15.84 -5.07
C TYR A 186 4.55 -15.16 -6.43
N ALA A 187 4.21 -15.91 -7.49
CA ALA A 187 4.03 -15.32 -8.83
C ALA A 187 2.91 -14.27 -8.86
N VAL A 188 1.77 -14.56 -8.22
CA VAL A 188 0.69 -13.58 -8.06
C VAL A 188 1.16 -12.37 -7.24
N GLY A 189 1.84 -12.59 -6.11
CA GLY A 189 2.30 -11.51 -5.24
C GLY A 189 3.29 -10.55 -5.91
N ILE A 190 4.29 -11.05 -6.64
CA ILE A 190 5.24 -10.19 -7.36
C ILE A 190 4.58 -9.43 -8.52
N ALA A 191 3.58 -10.03 -9.18
CA ALA A 191 2.80 -9.37 -10.21
C ALA A 191 1.91 -8.25 -9.61
N GLU A 192 1.25 -8.50 -8.48
CA GLU A 192 0.51 -7.47 -7.74
C GLU A 192 1.40 -6.30 -7.28
N LEU A 193 2.67 -6.58 -7.01
CA LEU A 193 3.69 -5.59 -6.67
C LEU A 193 4.33 -4.91 -7.90
N GLY A 194 3.91 -5.28 -9.12
CA GLY A 194 4.28 -4.57 -10.35
C GLY A 194 5.32 -5.26 -11.24
N MET A 195 5.75 -6.49 -10.92
CA MET A 195 6.62 -7.25 -11.82
C MET A 195 5.82 -7.72 -13.05
N GLU A 196 6.24 -7.33 -14.25
CA GLU A 196 5.58 -7.66 -15.52
C GLU A 196 6.39 -8.62 -16.40
N VAL A 197 7.60 -8.98 -15.97
CA VAL A 197 8.45 -9.99 -16.61
C VAL A 197 8.56 -11.24 -15.74
N ASP A 198 8.77 -12.41 -16.35
CA ASP A 198 9.03 -13.64 -15.61
C ASP A 198 10.42 -13.60 -14.94
N PRO A 199 10.58 -14.15 -13.73
CA PRO A 199 11.90 -14.38 -13.15
C PRO A 199 12.82 -15.13 -14.13
N PRO A 200 14.13 -14.83 -14.14
CA PRO A 200 15.06 -15.43 -15.09
C PRO A 200 15.19 -16.95 -14.83
N ALA A 201 15.11 -17.74 -15.91
CA ALA A 201 15.34 -19.18 -15.82
C ALA A 201 16.75 -19.47 -15.27
N PRO A 202 16.94 -20.49 -14.41
CA PRO A 202 15.97 -21.52 -14.02
C PRO A 202 15.20 -21.22 -12.72
N TYR A 203 15.19 -19.97 -12.24
CA TYR A 203 14.64 -19.66 -10.92
C TYR A 203 13.11 -19.69 -10.92
N THR A 204 12.54 -20.25 -9.85
CA THR A 204 11.16 -19.99 -9.47
C THR A 204 11.07 -18.60 -8.81
N PRO A 205 9.88 -17.99 -8.68
CA PRO A 205 9.69 -16.70 -8.01
C PRO A 205 10.40 -16.59 -6.65
N SER A 206 10.18 -17.54 -5.74
CA SER A 206 10.80 -17.49 -4.39
C SER A 206 12.32 -17.62 -4.45
N ALA A 207 12.83 -18.46 -5.36
CA ALA A 207 14.26 -18.69 -5.55
C ALA A 207 14.94 -17.43 -6.11
N TRP A 208 14.31 -16.75 -7.07
CA TRP A 208 14.84 -15.50 -7.61
C TRP A 208 14.85 -14.39 -6.56
N LEU A 209 13.76 -14.19 -5.81
CA LEU A 209 13.71 -13.24 -4.70
C LEU A 209 14.80 -13.51 -3.66
N THR A 210 15.08 -14.78 -3.37
CA THR A 210 16.17 -15.17 -2.46
C THR A 210 17.55 -14.76 -3.01
N VAL A 211 17.77 -14.91 -4.31
CA VAL A 211 19.03 -14.50 -4.97
C VAL A 211 19.16 -12.98 -4.96
N VAL A 212 18.10 -12.25 -5.31
CA VAL A 212 18.05 -10.77 -5.29
C VAL A 212 18.37 -10.25 -3.89
N ALA A 213 17.71 -10.75 -2.85
CA ALA A 213 17.97 -10.31 -1.47
C ALA A 213 19.43 -10.54 -1.04
N ARG A 214 20.04 -11.66 -1.42
CA ARG A 214 21.46 -11.94 -1.14
C ARG A 214 22.40 -11.01 -1.90
N GLY A 215 22.10 -10.72 -3.17
CA GLY A 215 22.89 -9.81 -3.99
C GLY A 215 22.86 -8.38 -3.42
N LEU A 216 21.68 -7.90 -3.07
CA LEU A 216 21.46 -6.56 -2.52
C LEU A 216 22.01 -6.38 -1.10
N ALA A 217 22.02 -7.44 -0.28
CA ALA A 217 22.58 -7.40 1.08
C ALA A 217 24.13 -7.47 1.11
N GLY A 218 24.78 -7.75 -0.03
CA GLY A 218 26.23 -7.85 -0.13
C GLY A 218 26.94 -6.49 0.06
N PRO A 219 28.23 -6.48 0.45
CA PRO A 219 29.01 -5.25 0.48
C PRO A 219 29.06 -4.63 -0.92
N ARG A 220 28.66 -3.36 -1.06
CA ARG A 220 28.93 -2.60 -2.30
C ARG A 220 30.44 -2.53 -2.47
N ALA A 221 30.94 -2.95 -3.64
CA ALA A 221 32.36 -2.79 -3.95
C ALA A 221 32.66 -1.29 -4.00
N GLU A 222 33.30 -0.76 -2.96
CA GLU A 222 33.86 0.58 -2.99
C GLU A 222 34.98 0.58 -4.03
N TYR A 223 34.70 1.12 -5.21
CA TYR A 223 35.75 1.49 -6.14
C TYR A 223 36.49 2.69 -5.54
N VAL A 224 37.71 2.42 -5.04
CA VAL A 224 38.72 3.41 -4.62
C VAL A 224 39.32 4.12 -5.83
#